data_AF-A0A7C5I657-F1
#
_entry.id   AF-A0A7C5I657-F1
#
_cell.length_a   1.000
_cell.length_b   1.000
_cell.length_c   1.000
_cell.angle_alpha   90.00
_cell.angle_beta   90.00
_cell.angle_gamma   90.00
#
_symmetry.space_group_name_H-M   'P 1'
#
loop_
_entity.id
_entity.type
_entity.pdbx_description
1 polymer ?
#
loop_
_entity_poly.entity_id
_entity_poly.type
_entity_poly.pdbx_seq_one_letter_code
_entity_poly.pdbx_strand_id
1 'polypeptide(L)' 'MELEILEKRENPLLNRTEVKFRIKHEGEKTPERELVKNDLAEELKVSKDLIIIDYIR' A
#
# COMPACT_ATOMS: atom_id res chain seq x y z
N MET A 1 -9.50 -9.59 3.75
CA MET A 1 -8.88 -8.30 3.36
C MET A 1 -9.01 -8.08 1.86
N GLU A 2 -9.67 -7.00 1.43
CA GLU A 2 -9.62 -6.53 0.04
C GLU A 2 -8.82 -5.22 -0.01
N LEU A 3 -7.80 -5.17 -0.86
CA LEU A 3 -7.00 -3.96 -1.09
C LEU A 3 -7.46 -3.30 -2.39
N GLU A 4 -7.93 -2.06 -2.28
CA GLU A 4 -8.33 -1.25 -3.44
C GLU A 4 -7.33 -0.10 -3.61
N ILE A 5 -6.62 -0.05 -4.73
CA ILE A 5 -5.82 1.11 -5.10
C ILE A 5 -6.76 2.19 -5.64
N LEU A 6 -6.87 3.31 -4.92
CA LEU A 6 -7.70 4.44 -5.29
C LEU A 6 -6.98 5.38 -6.25
N GLU A 7 -5.70 5.64 -6.01
CA GLU A 7 -4.94 6.62 -6.76
C GLU A 7 -3.47 6.20 -6.82
N LYS A 8 -2.88 6.32 -8.00
CA LYS A 8 -1.45 6.14 -8.23
C LYS A 8 -0.92 7.39 -8.92
N ARG A 9 0.03 8.06 -8.29
CA ARG A 9 0.65 9.28 -8.80
C ARG A 9 2.16 9.12 -8.82
N GLU A 10 2.76 9.27 -9.98
CA GLU A 10 4.22 9.32 -10.11
C GLU A 10 4.70 10.76 -9.85
N ASN A 11 5.62 10.91 -8.90
CA ASN A 11 6.22 12.19 -8.56
C ASN A 11 7.67 12.23 -9.11
N PRO A 12 7.88 12.76 -10.33
CA PRO A 12 9.20 12.80 -10.96
C PRO A 12 10.18 13.74 -10.25
N LEU A 13 9.70 14.71 -9.46
CA LEU A 13 10.57 15.59 -8.68
C LEU A 13 11.28 14.83 -7.55
N LEU A 14 10.56 13.90 -6.93
CA LEU A 14 11.04 13.10 -5.79
C LEU A 14 11.38 11.66 -6.16
N ASN A 15 11.31 11.30 -7.45
CA ASN A 15 11.51 9.95 -7.98
C ASN A 15 10.78 8.87 -7.15
N ARG A 16 9.53 9.15 -6.75
CA ARG A 16 8.71 8.24 -5.95
C ARG A 16 7.31 8.12 -6.51
N THR A 17 6.68 6.99 -6.27
CA THR A 17 5.28 6.74 -6.62
C THR A 17 4.43 6.84 -5.37
N GLU A 18 3.52 7.79 -5.35
CA GLU A 18 2.54 7.97 -4.28
C GLU A 18 1.31 7.12 -4.60
N VAL A 19 0.95 6.22 -3.69
CA VAL A 19 -0.17 5.30 -3.87
C VAL A 19 -1.13 5.50 -2.71
N LYS A 20 -2.39 5.84 -3.04
CA LYS A 20 -3.49 5.82 -2.07
C LYS A 20 -4.21 4.50 -2.25
N PHE A 21 -4.30 3.75 -1.16
CA PHE A 21 -5.00 2.47 -1.12
C PHE A 21 -6.03 2.50 0.02
N ARG A 22 -7.06 1.68 -0.11
CA ARG A 22 -8.08 1.43 0.89
C ARG A 22 -8.10 -0.05 1.20
N ILE A 23 -8.09 -0.40 2.48
CA ILE A 23 -8.16 -1.79 2.92
C ILE A 23 -9.54 -2.04 3.52
N LYS A 24 -10.36 -2.84 2.84
CA LYS A 24 -11.59 -3.36 3.43
C LYS A 24 -11.26 -4.63 4.22
N HIS A 25 -11.50 -4.57 5.52
CA HIS A 25 -11.34 -5.69 6.44
C HIS A 25 -12.66 -5.88 7.19
N GLU A 26 -13.67 -6.46 6.53
CA GLU A 26 -14.94 -6.79 7.17
C GLU A 26 -14.78 -8.00 8.10
N GLY A 27 -14.98 -7.79 9.40
CA GLY A 27 -14.95 -8.86 10.42
C GLY A 27 -13.56 -9.28 10.90
N GLU A 28 -12.49 -8.75 10.31
CA GLU A 28 -11.10 -9.03 10.69
C GLU A 28 -10.51 -7.90 11.56
N LYS A 29 -9.45 -8.21 12.30
CA LYS A 29 -8.67 -7.17 13.02
C LYS A 29 -8.03 -6.22 12.01
N THR A 30 -7.74 -4.99 12.43
CA THR A 30 -6.96 -4.05 11.63
C THR A 30 -5.67 -4.74 11.15
N PRO A 31 -5.44 -4.81 9.82
CA PRO A 31 -4.31 -5.53 9.25
C PRO A 31 -2.98 -5.09 9.85
N GLU A 32 -2.06 -6.03 10.02
CA GLU A 32 -0.69 -5.69 10.38
C GLU A 32 0.01 -4.99 9.21
N ARG A 33 0.88 -4.03 9.54
CA ARG A 33 1.63 -3.24 8.53
C ARG A 33 2.45 -4.11 7.59
N GLU A 34 2.98 -5.24 8.08
CA GLU A 34 3.77 -6.17 7.27
C GLU A 34 2.93 -6.88 6.21
N LEU A 35 1.72 -7.33 6.57
CA LEU A 35 0.79 -7.95 5.62
C LEU A 35 0.41 -6.96 4.51
N VAL A 36 0.08 -5.73 4.89
CA VAL A 36 -0.23 -4.65 3.92
C VAL A 36 0.96 -4.36 3.00
N LYS A 37 2.18 -4.34 3.53
CA LYS A 37 3.39 -4.19 2.69
C LYS A 37 3.56 -5.34 1.71
N ASN A 38 3.27 -6.57 2.14
CA ASN A 38 3.39 -7.74 1.29
C ASN A 38 2.38 -7.67 0.12
N ASP A 39 1.12 -7.37 0.43
CA ASP A 39 0.06 -7.27 -0.57
C ASP A 39 0.35 -6.14 -1.57
N LEU A 40 0.78 -4.97 -1.08
CA LEU A 40 1.19 -3.85 -1.93
C LEU A 40 2.41 -4.19 -2.80
N ALA A 41 3.36 -4.96 -2.29
CA ALA A 41 4.54 -5.39 -3.04
C ALA A 41 4.18 -6.33 -4.19
N GLU A 42 3.26 -7.26 -3.94
CA GLU A 42 2.76 -8.17 -4.97
C GLU A 42 1.97 -7.43 -6.05
N GLU A 43 1.10 -6.50 -5.65
CA GLU A 43 0.25 -5.75 -6.58
C GLU A 43 1.05 -4.74 -7.42
N LEU A 44 2.01 -4.05 -6.80
CA LEU A 44 2.87 -3.07 -7.49
C LEU A 44 4.11 -3.70 -8.13
N LYS A 45 4.35 -5.01 -7.94
CA LYS A 45 5.54 -5.76 -8.40
C LYS A 45 6.87 -5.09 -8.05
N VAL A 46 6.96 -4.54 -6.84
CA VAL A 46 8.15 -3.86 -6.32
C VAL A 46 8.60 -4.51 -5.02
N SER A 47 9.89 -4.41 -4.72
CA SER A 47 10.46 -4.98 -3.50
C SER A 47 9.82 -4.34 -2.26
N LYS A 48 9.53 -5.17 -1.25
CA LYS A 48 8.97 -4.76 0.06
C LYS A 48 9.83 -3.71 0.78
N ASP A 49 11.13 -3.73 0.51
CA ASP A 49 12.12 -2.78 1.06
C ASP A 49 11.93 -1.35 0.55
N LEU A 50 11.36 -1.19 -0.66
CA LEU A 50 11.13 0.11 -1.29
C LEU A 50 9.77 0.73 -0.92
N ILE A 51 8.93 -0.03 -0.21
CA ILE A 51 7.58 0.40 0.17
C ILE A 51 7.61 0.99 1.57
N ILE A 52 7.22 2.25 1.68
CA ILE A 52 7.09 2.98 2.94
C ILE A 52 5.62 3.35 3.11
N ILE A 53 5.02 2.89 4.22
CA ILE A 53 3.66 3.26 4.60
C ILE A 53 3.77 4.46 5.54
N ASP A 54 3.23 5.60 5.12
CA ASP A 54 3.27 6.84 5.90
C ASP A 54 2.29 6.78 7.08
N TYR A 55 1.01 6.47 6.79
CA TYR A 55 -0.02 6.27 7.81
C TYR A 55 -1.07 5.26 7.34
N ILE A 56 -1.68 4.59 8.31
CA ILE A 56 -2.90 3.78 8.12
C ILE A 56 -3.95 4.42 9.02
N ARG A 57 -5.10 4.76 8.44
CA ARG A 57 -6.21 5.40 9.15
C ARG A 57 -7.50 4.65 8.86
#